data_AF-A0AAU6ARP2-F1
#
_entry.id   AF-A0AAU6ARP2-F1
#
_cell.length_a   1.000
_cell.length_b   1.000
_cell.length_c   1.000
_cell.angle_alpha   90.00
_cell.angle_beta   90.00
_cell.angle_gamma   90.00
#
_symmetry.space_group_name_H-M   'P 1'
#
loop_
_entity.id
_entity.type
_entity.pdbx_description
1 polymer ?
#
loop_
_entity_poly.entity_id
_entity_poly.type
_entity_poly.pdbx_seq_one_letter_code
_entity_poly.pdbx_strand_id
1 'polypeptide(L)'
;MTTSHLADIAHRHSASSRAWRHRPAPNLMGVALSAARQGMHVLPLWPRSKVPCLHGEHSCGRTDACAEGHRGWEQRATIDPDLIRYWWGAIPTCNVGIACGPSNLYVIDLDTGHGEDPPEEWPGARHGRDVLSRLAERAGQPCPVNTYTVRTPGPGTHLYYYVSSDSTLRNTVARAGWCIDSRGRGGFIVAAGSVCRGGTYTVAHRAPIAPLPQWMVPLFTSPEPPREPATFGDVRPLSDARRQRYLDTVAATVANAAPKTAHNTLVSAAYTLGRLVGGGAFTDDEARASLHIAAQQRRIPMREADDAITSGLAKGSMSQRTLPDRTI
;
A
#
# COMPACT_ATOMS: atom_id res chain seq x y z
N MET A 1 -74.72 -26.79 8.46
CA MET A 1 -74.10 -26.82 9.80
C MET A 1 -72.93 -27.79 9.74
N THR A 2 -71.72 -27.31 10.09
CA THR A 2 -70.55 -28.04 10.65
C THR A 2 -69.92 -29.18 9.83
N THR A 3 -68.60 -29.31 9.57
CA THR A 3 -67.36 -28.51 9.73
C THR A 3 -66.19 -29.41 9.25
N SER A 4 -65.12 -28.81 8.68
CA SER A 4 -63.69 -29.23 8.66
C SER A 4 -63.28 -30.63 8.13
N HIS A 5 -62.09 -30.89 7.57
CA HIS A 5 -60.80 -30.21 7.59
C HIS A 5 -59.94 -30.63 6.37
N LEU A 6 -59.16 -29.68 5.87
CA LEU A 6 -58.06 -29.81 4.92
C LEU A 6 -56.91 -30.70 5.45
N ALA A 7 -56.27 -31.47 4.57
CA ALA A 7 -54.90 -31.96 4.76
C ALA A 7 -54.12 -31.91 3.44
N ASP A 8 -53.08 -31.08 3.46
CA ASP A 8 -52.11 -30.77 2.40
C ASP A 8 -51.32 -31.98 1.89
N ILE A 9 -51.13 -32.05 0.57
CA ILE A 9 -50.11 -32.85 -0.09
C ILE A 9 -48.92 -31.93 -0.37
N ALA A 10 -47.92 -31.94 0.50
CA ALA A 10 -46.67 -31.22 0.31
C ALA A 10 -45.57 -32.12 -0.29
N HIS A 11 -45.02 -31.66 -1.41
CA HIS A 11 -43.93 -32.23 -2.18
C HIS A 11 -42.67 -32.53 -1.35
N ARG A 12 -42.10 -33.72 -1.55
CA ARG A 12 -40.75 -34.09 -1.11
C ARG A 12 -39.72 -33.43 -2.04
N HIS A 13 -39.08 -32.35 -1.57
CA HIS A 13 -37.79 -31.92 -2.12
C HIS A 13 -36.67 -32.32 -1.16
N SER A 14 -35.92 -33.36 -1.56
CA SER A 14 -34.65 -33.75 -0.96
C SER A 14 -33.59 -32.69 -1.29
N ALA A 15 -33.33 -31.78 -0.35
CA ALA A 15 -32.15 -30.91 -0.39
C ALA A 15 -31.02 -31.56 0.40
N SER A 16 -30.08 -32.20 -0.31
CA SER A 16 -28.78 -32.57 0.26
C SER A 16 -27.97 -31.29 0.49
N SER A 17 -27.95 -30.77 1.72
CA SER A 17 -27.05 -29.69 2.10
C SER A 17 -25.66 -30.28 2.37
N ARG A 18 -24.72 -30.04 1.44
CA ARG A 18 -23.29 -30.22 1.71
C ARG A 18 -22.89 -29.23 2.80
N ALA A 19 -22.79 -29.70 4.03
CA ALA A 19 -22.22 -28.95 5.14
C ALA A 19 -20.77 -28.55 4.78
N TRP A 20 -20.57 -27.28 4.45
CA TRP A 20 -19.25 -26.65 4.46
C TRP A 20 -18.73 -26.74 5.88
N ARG A 21 -17.81 -27.68 6.13
CA ARG A 21 -17.11 -27.77 7.42
C ARG A 21 -16.32 -26.46 7.59
N HIS A 22 -16.83 -25.55 8.40
CA HIS A 22 -16.07 -24.37 8.83
C HIS A 22 -14.83 -24.86 9.55
N ARG A 23 -13.67 -24.81 8.89
CA ARG A 23 -12.39 -24.90 9.60
C ARG A 23 -12.37 -23.77 10.63
N PRO A 24 -12.01 -24.04 11.90
CA PRO A 24 -11.87 -22.97 12.88
C PRO A 24 -10.88 -21.93 12.37
N ALA A 25 -11.14 -20.66 12.67
CA ALA A 25 -10.24 -19.58 12.29
C ALA A 25 -8.83 -19.90 12.81
N PRO A 26 -7.78 -19.73 11.98
CA PRO A 26 -6.43 -20.06 12.38
C PRO A 26 -6.01 -19.20 13.58
N ASN A 27 -5.26 -19.80 14.51
CA ASN A 27 -4.62 -19.06 15.59
C ASN A 27 -3.64 -18.05 14.99
N LEU A 28 -3.98 -16.75 15.06
CA LEU A 28 -3.21 -15.67 14.41
C LEU A 28 -1.80 -15.51 15.01
N MET A 29 -1.61 -15.86 16.30
CA MET A 29 -0.28 -15.95 16.88
C MET A 29 0.57 -17.02 16.18
N GLY A 30 -0.04 -18.18 15.90
CA GLY A 30 0.62 -19.27 15.18
C GLY A 30 0.99 -18.87 13.74
N VAL A 31 0.13 -18.09 13.08
CA VAL A 31 0.42 -17.50 11.76
C VAL A 31 1.62 -16.57 11.84
N ALA A 32 1.63 -15.64 12.81
CA ALA A 32 2.72 -14.69 13.01
C ALA A 32 4.06 -15.39 13.29
N LEU A 33 4.08 -16.35 14.22
CA LEU A 33 5.27 -17.15 14.54
C LEU A 33 5.75 -18.00 13.35
N SER A 34 4.82 -18.50 12.52
CA SER A 34 5.18 -19.24 11.32
C SER A 34 5.79 -18.35 10.23
N ALA A 35 5.33 -17.11 10.11
CA ALA A 35 5.91 -16.13 9.19
C ALA A 35 7.30 -15.67 9.67
N ALA A 36 7.44 -15.37 10.95
CA ALA A 36 8.72 -14.98 11.56
C ALA A 36 9.81 -16.05 11.40
N ARG A 37 9.46 -17.34 11.57
CA ARG A 37 10.38 -18.47 11.30
C ARG A 37 10.88 -18.55 9.85
N GLN A 38 10.17 -17.93 8.91
CA GLN A 38 10.56 -17.82 7.51
C GLN A 38 11.27 -16.48 7.20
N GLY A 39 11.69 -15.74 8.23
CA GLY A 39 12.34 -14.44 8.09
C GLY A 39 11.40 -13.29 7.73
N MET A 40 10.08 -13.49 7.81
CA MET A 40 9.12 -12.44 7.51
C MET A 40 8.84 -11.60 8.75
N HIS A 41 9.16 -10.31 8.68
CA HIS A 41 8.91 -9.35 9.75
C HIS A 41 7.41 -9.06 9.87
N VAL A 42 6.84 -9.40 11.02
CA VAL A 42 5.40 -9.26 11.29
C VAL A 42 5.07 -8.05 12.14
N LEU A 43 3.83 -7.58 12.03
CA LEU A 43 3.24 -6.57 12.90
C LEU A 43 1.76 -6.88 13.16
N PRO A 44 1.22 -6.53 14.34
CA PRO A 44 -0.20 -6.71 14.63
C PRO A 44 -1.02 -5.65 13.91
N LEU A 45 -2.16 -6.06 13.35
CA LEU A 45 -3.16 -5.19 12.74
C LEU A 45 -4.49 -5.34 13.49
N TRP A 46 -5.27 -4.26 13.62
CA TRP A 46 -6.51 -4.29 14.39
C TRP A 46 -7.46 -5.35 13.81
N PRO A 47 -8.18 -6.09 14.67
CA PRO A 47 -9.10 -7.14 14.23
C PRO A 47 -10.04 -6.62 13.15
N ARG A 48 -10.29 -7.43 12.11
CA ARG A 48 -11.18 -7.08 10.99
C ARG A 48 -10.75 -5.88 10.16
N SER A 49 -9.52 -5.38 10.35
CA SER A 49 -8.97 -4.22 9.66
C SER A 49 -7.64 -4.54 8.95
N LYS A 50 -7.11 -3.53 8.26
CA LYS A 50 -5.74 -3.51 7.73
C LYS A 50 -4.88 -2.43 8.42
N VAL A 51 -5.29 -1.97 9.61
CA VAL A 51 -4.64 -0.84 10.31
C VAL A 51 -3.69 -1.37 11.38
N PRO A 52 -2.41 -0.94 11.43
CA PRO A 52 -1.48 -1.37 12.48
C PRO A 52 -1.99 -1.08 13.91
N CYS A 53 -1.78 -2.03 14.83
CA CYS A 53 -2.01 -1.85 16.28
C CYS A 53 -0.85 -1.13 16.97
N LEU A 54 -0.14 -0.28 16.24
CA LEU A 54 1.06 0.42 16.71
C LEU A 54 0.77 1.92 16.75
N HIS A 55 1.22 2.60 17.81
CA HIS A 55 0.99 4.03 17.98
C HIS A 55 1.65 4.85 16.86
N GLY A 56 1.01 5.94 16.44
CA GLY A 56 1.61 6.94 15.55
C GLY A 56 2.52 7.92 16.30
N GLU A 57 3.15 8.82 15.57
CA GLU A 57 4.12 9.79 16.10
C GLU A 57 3.53 10.69 17.20
N HIS A 58 2.33 11.23 16.96
CA HIS A 58 1.65 12.14 17.90
C HIS A 58 1.24 11.50 19.22
N SER A 59 1.11 10.17 19.25
CA SER A 59 0.77 9.41 20.47
C SER A 59 1.98 8.66 21.01
N CYS A 60 3.18 8.98 20.54
CA CYS A 60 4.40 8.30 20.93
C CYS A 60 4.91 8.81 22.27
N GLY A 61 4.85 7.97 23.30
CA GLY A 61 5.44 8.25 24.62
C GLY A 61 6.96 8.20 24.67
N ARG A 62 7.65 8.02 23.53
CA ARG A 62 9.12 7.90 23.42
C ARG A 62 9.72 6.83 24.33
N THR A 63 9.03 5.69 24.47
CA THR A 63 9.51 4.52 25.23
C THR A 63 9.93 3.38 24.31
N ASP A 64 10.69 2.43 24.86
CA ASP A 64 11.04 1.16 24.22
C ASP A 64 11.69 1.35 22.84
N ALA A 65 11.12 0.75 21.80
CA ALA A 65 11.57 0.91 20.41
C ALA A 65 11.60 2.37 19.95
N CYS A 66 10.93 3.29 20.64
CA CYS A 66 10.89 4.72 20.32
C CYS A 66 11.77 5.60 21.24
N ALA A 67 12.64 5.01 22.08
CA ALA A 67 13.46 5.74 23.06
C ALA A 67 14.37 6.81 22.43
N GLU A 68 14.92 6.54 21.25
CA GLU A 68 15.83 7.45 20.54
C GLU A 68 15.13 8.29 19.46
N GLY A 69 13.81 8.15 19.32
CA GLY A 69 13.10 8.68 18.16
C GLY A 69 11.85 7.88 17.86
N HIS A 70 10.77 8.52 17.37
CA HIS A 70 9.59 7.78 16.96
C HIS A 70 9.95 6.79 15.84
N ARG A 71 9.64 5.51 16.05
CA ARG A 71 9.75 4.47 15.03
C ARG A 71 8.37 4.13 14.48
N GLY A 72 8.24 4.19 13.15
CA GLY A 72 7.02 3.79 12.45
C GLY A 72 6.73 2.28 12.56
N TRP A 73 5.63 1.84 11.96
CA TRP A 73 5.24 0.43 11.98
C TRP A 73 6.25 -0.47 11.26
N GLU A 74 6.91 0.02 10.20
CA GLU A 74 7.86 -0.76 9.40
C GLU A 74 9.12 -1.06 10.21
N GLN A 75 9.65 -0.06 10.92
CA GLN A 75 10.82 -0.18 11.78
C GLN A 75 10.55 -1.02 13.05
N ARG A 76 9.28 -1.18 13.43
CA ARG A 76 8.86 -2.01 14.57
C ARG A 76 8.42 -3.41 14.16
N ALA A 77 8.30 -3.72 12.88
CA ALA A 77 7.96 -5.06 12.43
C ALA A 77 9.09 -6.03 12.81
N THR A 78 8.74 -7.19 13.37
CA THR A 78 9.68 -8.05 14.09
C THR A 78 9.63 -9.49 13.64
N ILE A 79 10.73 -10.21 13.87
CA ILE A 79 10.79 -11.68 13.82
C ILE A 79 11.02 -12.29 15.21
N ASP A 80 11.13 -11.45 16.25
CA ASP A 80 11.33 -11.88 17.63
C ASP A 80 10.10 -12.64 18.15
N PRO A 81 10.23 -13.94 18.47
CA PRO A 81 9.10 -14.74 18.93
C PRO A 81 8.55 -14.26 20.28
N ASP A 82 9.34 -13.63 21.13
CA ASP A 82 8.88 -13.16 22.44
C ASP A 82 8.02 -11.90 22.30
N LEU A 83 8.44 -10.96 21.47
CA LEU A 83 7.61 -9.79 21.12
C LEU A 83 6.31 -10.20 20.41
N ILE A 84 6.36 -11.20 19.53
CA ILE A 84 5.16 -11.75 18.87
C ILE A 84 4.21 -12.37 19.90
N ARG A 85 4.71 -13.19 20.82
CA ARG A 85 3.89 -13.77 21.90
C ARG A 85 3.31 -12.69 22.80
N TYR A 86 4.06 -11.65 23.11
CA TYR A 86 3.58 -10.52 23.88
C TYR A 86 2.40 -9.81 23.18
N TRP A 87 2.54 -9.44 21.90
CA TRP A 87 1.49 -8.76 21.15
C TRP A 87 0.21 -9.57 21.01
N TRP A 88 0.31 -10.85 20.66
CA TRP A 88 -0.85 -11.72 20.51
C TRP A 88 -1.37 -12.29 21.82
N GLY A 89 -0.57 -12.27 22.89
CA GLY A 89 -1.05 -12.55 24.25
C GLY A 89 -1.97 -11.43 24.76
N ALA A 90 -1.64 -10.17 24.43
CA ALA A 90 -2.47 -9.02 24.77
C ALA A 90 -3.77 -8.95 23.93
N ILE A 91 -3.67 -9.17 22.61
CA ILE A 91 -4.82 -9.13 21.70
C ILE A 91 -4.77 -10.32 20.73
N PRO A 92 -5.32 -11.49 21.10
CA PRO A 92 -5.25 -12.71 20.29
C PRO A 92 -5.92 -12.62 18.91
N THR A 93 -6.83 -11.67 18.74
CA THR A 93 -7.62 -11.47 17.52
C THR A 93 -6.99 -10.50 16.52
N CYS A 94 -5.80 -9.95 16.82
CA CYS A 94 -5.06 -9.11 15.89
C CYS A 94 -4.75 -9.87 14.60
N ASN A 95 -5.07 -9.25 13.47
CA ASN A 95 -4.62 -9.71 12.16
C ASN A 95 -3.10 -9.60 12.06
N VAL A 96 -2.50 -10.37 11.17
CA VAL A 96 -1.05 -10.39 10.96
C VAL A 96 -0.71 -9.57 9.73
N GLY A 97 0.03 -8.49 9.91
CA GLY A 97 0.72 -7.77 8.83
C GLY A 97 2.12 -8.35 8.63
N ILE A 98 2.61 -8.34 7.39
CA ILE A 98 4.00 -8.67 7.04
C ILE A 98 4.61 -7.46 6.33
N ALA A 99 5.63 -6.86 6.93
CA ALA A 99 6.34 -5.72 6.36
C ALA A 99 7.23 -6.19 5.20
N CYS A 100 6.91 -5.77 3.98
CA CYS A 100 7.54 -6.31 2.77
C CYS A 100 9.03 -5.95 2.69
N GLY A 101 9.38 -4.68 2.95
CA GLY A 101 10.76 -4.19 2.93
C GLY A 101 11.70 -5.00 3.83
N PRO A 102 11.48 -5.02 5.17
CA PRO A 102 12.30 -5.81 6.09
C PRO A 102 12.30 -7.32 5.81
N SER A 103 11.24 -7.85 5.19
CA SER A 103 11.13 -9.28 4.86
C SER A 103 11.80 -9.65 3.52
N ASN A 104 12.40 -8.68 2.81
CA ASN A 104 12.89 -8.87 1.44
C ASN A 104 11.82 -9.45 0.50
N LEU A 105 10.57 -9.04 0.71
CA LEU A 105 9.42 -9.48 -0.10
C LEU A 105 8.99 -8.39 -1.07
N TYR A 106 8.62 -8.83 -2.27
CA TYR A 106 7.87 -8.05 -3.22
C TYR A 106 6.61 -8.81 -3.58
N VAL A 107 5.45 -8.25 -3.24
CA VAL A 107 4.15 -8.90 -3.45
C VAL A 107 3.44 -8.20 -4.59
N ILE A 108 3.00 -8.97 -5.58
CA ILE A 108 2.16 -8.47 -6.68
C ILE A 108 0.72 -8.73 -6.30
N ASP A 109 -0.06 -7.67 -6.20
CA ASP A 109 -1.49 -7.70 -5.87
C ASP A 109 -2.30 -7.60 -7.16
N LEU A 110 -2.91 -8.71 -7.54
CA LEU A 110 -3.71 -8.84 -8.75
C LEU A 110 -5.17 -8.68 -8.39
N ASP A 111 -5.68 -7.47 -8.59
CA ASP A 111 -7.05 -7.10 -8.27
C ASP A 111 -7.99 -7.30 -9.47
N THR A 112 -9.26 -6.96 -9.25
CA THR A 112 -10.27 -6.80 -10.32
C THR A 112 -10.52 -5.33 -10.57
N GLY A 113 -11.06 -4.98 -11.74
CA GLY A 113 -11.48 -3.61 -12.05
C GLY A 113 -12.59 -3.03 -11.18
N HIS A 114 -13.09 -3.75 -10.17
CA HIS A 114 -14.16 -3.30 -9.28
C HIS A 114 -15.43 -2.79 -9.99
N GLY A 115 -15.70 -3.32 -11.19
CA GLY A 115 -16.83 -2.90 -12.04
C GLY A 115 -16.46 -1.86 -13.10
N GLU A 116 -15.21 -1.40 -13.12
CA GLU A 116 -14.65 -0.57 -14.20
C GLU A 116 -14.28 -1.42 -15.41
N ASP A 117 -14.50 -0.88 -16.59
CA ASP A 117 -14.05 -1.48 -17.85
C ASP A 117 -12.52 -1.36 -17.99
N PRO A 118 -11.85 -2.34 -18.60
CA PRO A 118 -10.43 -2.25 -18.84
C PRO A 118 -10.10 -1.09 -19.80
N PRO A 119 -8.96 -0.41 -19.62
CA PRO A 119 -8.45 0.56 -20.59
C PRO A 119 -8.25 -0.05 -21.98
N GLU A 120 -8.21 0.80 -23.02
CA GLU A 120 -8.00 0.38 -24.42
C GLU A 120 -6.73 -0.46 -24.62
N GLU A 121 -5.70 -0.25 -23.81
CA GLU A 121 -4.45 -1.04 -23.83
C GLU A 121 -4.66 -2.50 -23.41
N TRP A 122 -5.69 -2.78 -22.62
CA TRP A 122 -5.99 -4.07 -22.01
C TRP A 122 -7.37 -4.62 -22.43
N PRO A 123 -7.68 -4.68 -23.74
CA PRO A 123 -9.05 -4.94 -24.19
C PRO A 123 -9.52 -6.31 -23.72
N GLY A 124 -10.72 -6.36 -23.15
CA GLY A 124 -11.35 -7.57 -22.63
C GLY A 124 -10.68 -8.20 -21.40
N ALA A 125 -9.67 -7.56 -20.80
CA ALA A 125 -9.14 -8.02 -19.52
C ALA A 125 -10.22 -7.90 -18.43
N ARG A 126 -10.33 -8.90 -17.55
CA ARG A 126 -11.31 -8.91 -16.44
C ARG A 126 -10.67 -8.63 -15.09
N HIS A 127 -9.35 -8.83 -15.01
CA HIS A 127 -8.59 -8.81 -13.77
C HIS A 127 -7.09 -8.73 -14.05
N GLY A 128 -6.32 -8.32 -13.04
CA GLY A 128 -4.86 -8.17 -13.14
C GLY A 128 -4.13 -9.45 -13.56
N ARG A 129 -4.69 -10.64 -13.29
CA ARG A 129 -4.13 -11.92 -13.78
C ARG A 129 -4.18 -12.08 -15.31
N ASP A 130 -5.13 -11.46 -16.01
CA ASP A 130 -5.14 -11.45 -17.48
C ASP A 130 -4.04 -10.54 -18.00
N VAL A 131 -3.92 -9.35 -17.40
CA VAL A 131 -2.89 -8.38 -17.72
C VAL A 131 -1.50 -8.97 -17.47
N LEU A 132 -1.28 -9.64 -16.34
CA LEU A 132 -0.02 -10.31 -16.03
C LEU A 132 0.32 -11.42 -17.02
N SER A 133 -0.68 -12.21 -17.44
CA SER A 133 -0.47 -13.28 -18.43
C SER A 133 -0.05 -12.71 -19.78
N ARG A 134 -0.68 -11.62 -20.22
CA ARG A 134 -0.31 -10.91 -21.45
C ARG A 134 1.06 -10.25 -21.36
N LEU A 135 1.43 -9.70 -20.20
CA LEU A 135 2.77 -9.15 -19.96
C LEU A 135 3.84 -10.25 -20.07
N ALA A 136 3.58 -11.42 -19.51
CA ALA A 136 4.48 -12.58 -19.62
C ALA A 136 4.62 -13.04 -21.09
N GLU A 137 3.50 -13.13 -21.82
CA GLU A 137 3.50 -13.46 -23.25
C GLU A 137 4.30 -12.44 -24.08
N ARG A 138 4.08 -11.14 -23.87
CA ARG A 138 4.84 -10.06 -24.52
C ARG A 138 6.35 -10.14 -24.22
N ALA A 139 6.71 -10.60 -23.03
CA ALA A 139 8.11 -10.80 -22.64
C ALA A 139 8.71 -12.13 -23.15
N GLY A 140 7.92 -13.01 -23.77
CA GLY A 140 8.35 -14.36 -24.16
C GLY A 140 8.66 -15.26 -22.95
N GLN A 141 7.97 -15.03 -21.83
CA GLN A 141 8.23 -15.68 -20.54
C GLN A 141 7.00 -16.47 -20.07
N PRO A 142 7.18 -17.53 -19.26
CA PRO A 142 6.05 -18.19 -18.61
C PRO A 142 5.37 -17.25 -17.62
N CYS A 143 4.05 -17.38 -17.49
CA CYS A 143 3.29 -16.61 -16.50
C CYS A 143 3.80 -16.95 -15.08
N PRO A 144 4.19 -15.95 -14.27
CA PRO A 144 5.03 -16.17 -13.08
C PRO A 144 4.24 -16.64 -11.85
N VAL A 145 3.25 -17.51 -12.03
CA VAL A 145 2.27 -17.91 -10.99
C VAL A 145 2.74 -19.04 -10.06
N ASN A 146 3.88 -19.67 -10.36
CA ASN A 146 4.43 -20.76 -9.54
C ASN A 146 5.19 -20.21 -8.32
N THR A 147 4.46 -19.58 -7.41
CA THR A 147 4.97 -19.04 -6.14
C THR A 147 3.88 -19.09 -5.08
N TYR A 148 4.25 -18.90 -3.81
CA TYR A 148 3.29 -18.78 -2.72
C TYR A 148 2.23 -17.72 -3.05
N THR A 149 0.96 -18.13 -3.04
CA THR A 149 -0.17 -17.28 -3.45
C THR A 149 -1.25 -17.25 -2.39
N VAL A 150 -1.72 -16.05 -2.09
CA VAL A 150 -2.81 -15.82 -1.12
C VAL A 150 -3.98 -15.17 -1.85
N ARG A 151 -5.18 -15.73 -1.71
CA ARG A 151 -6.43 -15.06 -2.09
C ARG A 151 -6.75 -14.00 -1.06
N THR A 152 -7.04 -12.81 -1.55
CA THR A 152 -7.63 -11.75 -0.73
C THR A 152 -9.08 -12.11 -0.41
N PRO A 153 -9.74 -11.41 0.54
CA PRO A 153 -11.17 -11.57 0.76
C PRO A 153 -12.04 -11.18 -0.45
N GLY A 154 -11.51 -10.33 -1.33
CA GLY A 154 -12.13 -10.01 -2.61
C GLY A 154 -11.77 -11.03 -3.69
N PRO A 155 -12.01 -10.70 -4.97
CA PRO A 155 -11.64 -11.54 -6.10
C PRO A 155 -10.13 -11.51 -6.45
N GLY A 156 -9.34 -10.71 -5.74
CA GLY A 156 -7.91 -10.51 -5.99
C GLY A 156 -7.00 -11.55 -5.34
N THR A 157 -5.73 -11.58 -5.78
CA THR A 157 -4.70 -12.51 -5.31
C THR A 157 -3.35 -11.84 -5.14
N HIS A 158 -2.66 -12.15 -4.06
CA HIS A 158 -1.28 -11.77 -3.80
C HIS A 158 -0.33 -12.87 -4.25
N LEU A 159 0.59 -12.57 -5.17
CA LEU A 159 1.74 -13.41 -5.55
C LEU A 159 2.97 -12.92 -4.80
N TYR A 160 3.63 -13.80 -4.04
CA TYR A 160 4.74 -13.43 -3.18
C TYR A 160 6.05 -13.73 -3.89
N TYR A 161 7.02 -12.83 -3.84
CA TYR A 161 8.36 -13.06 -4.35
C TYR A 161 9.42 -12.57 -3.38
N TYR A 162 10.56 -13.26 -3.33
CA TYR A 162 11.76 -12.72 -2.70
C TYR A 162 12.47 -11.76 -3.65
N VAL A 163 13.02 -10.69 -3.08
CA VAL A 163 13.93 -9.75 -3.73
C VAL A 163 15.24 -9.68 -2.93
N SER A 164 16.29 -9.12 -3.52
CA SER A 164 17.54 -8.87 -2.80
C SER A 164 17.34 -7.84 -1.69
N SER A 165 18.18 -7.89 -0.65
CA SER A 165 18.09 -6.98 0.50
C SER A 165 18.36 -5.50 0.16
N ASP A 166 19.07 -5.25 -0.94
CA ASP A 166 19.34 -3.92 -1.51
C ASP A 166 18.26 -3.45 -2.50
N SER A 167 17.20 -4.24 -2.72
CA SER A 167 16.11 -3.87 -3.61
C SER A 167 15.47 -2.53 -3.21
N THR A 168 15.29 -1.67 -4.20
CA THR A 168 14.68 -0.34 -4.06
C THR A 168 13.21 -0.34 -4.48
N LEU A 169 12.65 -1.49 -4.85
CA LEU A 169 11.26 -1.60 -5.29
C LEU A 169 10.31 -1.17 -4.16
N ARG A 170 9.49 -0.16 -4.45
CA ARG A 170 8.46 0.37 -3.56
C ARG A 170 7.08 -0.09 -4.00
N ASN A 171 6.07 0.33 -3.25
CA ASN A 171 4.68 0.12 -3.65
C ASN A 171 4.39 0.82 -4.97
N THR A 172 3.63 0.17 -5.84
CA THR A 172 3.15 0.75 -7.09
C THR A 172 1.66 0.48 -7.23
N VAL A 173 0.97 1.36 -7.94
CA VAL A 173 -0.44 1.22 -8.26
C VAL A 173 -0.59 1.22 -9.77
N ALA A 174 -1.18 0.17 -10.32
CA ALA A 174 -1.38 -0.05 -11.76
C ALA A 174 -0.15 0.25 -12.65
N ARG A 175 1.07 0.09 -12.12
CA ARG A 175 2.30 0.52 -12.82
C ARG A 175 2.69 -0.44 -13.93
N ALA A 176 2.63 -1.73 -13.65
CA ALA A 176 2.88 -2.76 -14.66
C ALA A 176 1.71 -2.89 -15.64
N GLY A 177 0.50 -2.50 -15.22
CA GLY A 177 -0.71 -2.53 -16.02
C GLY A 177 -1.96 -2.48 -15.15
N TRP A 178 -3.12 -2.44 -15.81
CA TRP A 178 -4.42 -2.32 -15.14
C TRP A 178 -4.65 -3.45 -14.11
N CYS A 179 -5.12 -3.08 -12.92
CA CYS A 179 -5.35 -3.99 -11.78
C CYS A 179 -4.12 -4.76 -11.29
N ILE A 180 -2.90 -4.28 -11.56
CA ILE A 180 -1.67 -4.82 -11.00
C ILE A 180 -1.03 -3.79 -10.07
N ASP A 181 -1.22 -4.01 -8.79
CA ASP A 181 -0.56 -3.26 -7.73
C ASP A 181 0.63 -4.05 -7.18
N SER A 182 1.51 -3.37 -6.43
CA SER A 182 2.62 -4.04 -5.77
C SER A 182 2.90 -3.51 -4.37
N ARG A 183 3.46 -4.37 -3.54
CA ARG A 183 3.90 -4.06 -2.17
C ARG A 183 5.35 -4.44 -1.98
N GLY A 184 6.18 -3.43 -1.75
CA GLY A 184 7.62 -3.55 -1.51
C GLY A 184 8.04 -2.73 -0.29
N ARG A 185 9.21 -2.08 -0.34
CA ARG A 185 9.68 -1.20 0.73
C ARG A 185 8.66 -0.09 1.03
N GLY A 186 8.38 0.15 2.30
CA GLY A 186 7.34 1.08 2.76
C GLY A 186 5.92 0.53 2.65
N GLY A 187 5.76 -0.76 2.34
CA GLY A 187 4.49 -1.46 2.31
C GLY A 187 4.46 -2.68 3.22
N PHE A 188 3.27 -3.06 3.62
CA PHE A 188 2.99 -4.36 4.23
C PHE A 188 1.80 -5.00 3.55
N ILE A 189 1.69 -6.31 3.72
CA ILE A 189 0.55 -7.13 3.30
C ILE A 189 -0.11 -7.78 4.49
N VAL A 190 -1.36 -8.23 4.31
CA VAL A 190 -2.08 -9.00 5.32
C VAL A 190 -1.83 -10.50 5.08
N ALA A 191 -1.37 -11.22 6.11
CA ALA A 191 -1.04 -12.63 5.99
C ALA A 191 -2.29 -13.52 5.90
N ALA A 192 -2.14 -14.66 5.23
CA ALA A 192 -3.18 -15.69 5.18
C ALA A 192 -3.58 -16.17 6.58
N GLY A 193 -4.89 -16.30 6.81
CA GLY A 193 -5.51 -16.59 8.09
C GLY A 193 -6.16 -15.36 8.75
N SER A 194 -5.69 -14.15 8.40
CA SER A 194 -6.30 -12.90 8.86
C SER A 194 -7.68 -12.67 8.23
N VAL A 195 -8.56 -12.01 8.97
CA VAL A 195 -9.95 -11.74 8.57
C VAL A 195 -10.17 -10.23 8.46
N CYS A 196 -10.70 -9.75 7.35
CA CYS A 196 -11.12 -8.36 7.15
C CYS A 196 -12.64 -8.30 6.86
N ARG A 197 -13.19 -7.10 6.68
CA ARG A 197 -14.63 -6.90 6.38
C ARG A 197 -15.15 -7.79 5.24
N GLY A 198 -14.35 -8.03 4.19
CA GLY A 198 -14.73 -8.85 3.05
C GLY A 198 -14.56 -10.37 3.23
N GLY A 199 -14.05 -10.84 4.38
CA GLY A 199 -13.75 -12.26 4.61
C GLY A 199 -12.28 -12.53 4.95
N THR A 200 -11.83 -13.75 4.67
CA THR A 200 -10.54 -14.28 5.15
C THR A 200 -9.50 -14.31 4.04
N TYR A 201 -8.27 -13.90 4.34
CA TYR A 201 -7.13 -14.14 3.46
C TYR A 201 -6.78 -15.64 3.50
N THR A 202 -6.78 -16.32 2.35
CA THR A 202 -6.59 -17.79 2.31
C THR A 202 -5.47 -18.18 1.37
N VAL A 203 -4.72 -19.23 1.72
CA VAL A 203 -3.67 -19.76 0.82
C VAL A 203 -4.34 -20.37 -0.40
N ALA A 204 -4.05 -19.83 -1.59
CA ALA A 204 -4.51 -20.34 -2.88
C ALA A 204 -3.54 -21.42 -3.42
N HIS A 205 -2.25 -21.15 -3.29
CA HIS A 205 -1.19 -22.00 -3.78
C HIS A 205 -0.08 -22.07 -2.75
N ARG A 206 0.17 -23.27 -2.21
CA ARG A 206 1.19 -23.53 -1.20
C ARG A 206 2.47 -24.02 -1.88
N ALA A 207 3.25 -23.09 -2.39
CA ALA A 207 4.61 -23.32 -2.88
C ALA A 207 5.63 -22.53 -2.04
N PRO A 208 6.93 -22.84 -2.16
CA PRO A 208 7.98 -21.91 -1.75
C PRO A 208 7.78 -20.54 -2.40
N ILE A 209 8.17 -19.48 -1.70
CA ILE A 209 8.22 -18.13 -2.28
C ILE A 209 9.37 -18.13 -3.30
N ALA A 210 9.06 -17.89 -4.57
CA ALA A 210 10.03 -17.82 -5.65
C ALA A 210 10.78 -16.46 -5.65
N PRO A 211 11.98 -16.37 -6.25
CA PRO A 211 12.58 -15.08 -6.54
C PRO A 211 11.73 -14.29 -7.55
N LEU A 212 11.72 -12.97 -7.46
CA LEU A 212 11.05 -12.12 -8.44
C LEU A 212 11.70 -12.31 -9.82
N PRO A 213 10.95 -12.72 -10.87
CA PRO A 213 11.51 -12.88 -12.20
C PRO A 213 12.13 -11.58 -12.71
N GLN A 214 13.37 -11.65 -13.22
CA GLN A 214 14.13 -10.46 -13.61
C GLN A 214 13.44 -9.60 -14.67
N TRP A 215 12.71 -10.24 -15.60
CA TRP A 215 11.94 -9.55 -16.63
C TRP A 215 10.83 -8.66 -16.07
N MET A 216 10.38 -8.91 -14.83
CA MET A 216 9.32 -8.12 -14.18
C MET A 216 9.85 -6.86 -13.48
N VAL A 217 11.14 -6.82 -13.10
CA VAL A 217 11.72 -5.70 -12.37
C VAL A 217 11.49 -4.37 -13.12
N PRO A 218 11.74 -4.27 -14.44
CA PRO A 218 11.48 -3.04 -15.20
C PRO A 218 10.03 -2.56 -15.18
N LEU A 219 9.06 -3.47 -15.05
CA LEU A 219 7.62 -3.14 -15.01
C LEU A 219 7.25 -2.36 -13.74
N PHE A 220 8.08 -2.43 -12.71
CA PHE A 220 7.81 -1.84 -11.40
C PHE A 220 8.82 -0.76 -11.00
N THR A 221 9.95 -0.65 -11.70
CA THR A 221 10.88 0.47 -11.54
C THR A 221 10.35 1.70 -12.26
N SER A 222 10.40 2.86 -11.60
CA SER A 222 10.32 4.14 -12.31
C SER A 222 11.55 4.27 -13.22
N PRO A 223 11.41 4.65 -14.50
CA PRO A 223 12.56 5.12 -15.25
C PRO A 223 13.16 6.27 -14.44
N GLU A 224 14.46 6.20 -14.17
CA GLU A 224 15.16 7.34 -13.60
C GLU A 224 14.99 8.48 -14.60
N PRO A 225 14.40 9.62 -14.21
CA PRO A 225 14.33 10.75 -15.13
C PRO A 225 15.78 11.06 -15.54
N PRO A 226 16.04 11.39 -16.83
CA PRO A 226 17.36 11.82 -17.24
C PRO A 226 17.86 12.86 -16.25
N ARG A 227 18.99 12.58 -15.59
CA ARG A 227 19.67 13.61 -14.80
C ARG A 227 20.14 14.65 -15.79
N GLU A 228 19.33 15.69 -16.02
CA GLU A 228 19.83 16.88 -16.69
C GLU A 228 21.04 17.34 -15.87
N PRO A 229 22.23 17.47 -16.47
CA PRO A 229 23.35 18.05 -15.77
C PRO A 229 22.91 19.44 -15.30
N ALA A 230 22.94 19.65 -13.98
CA ALA A 230 22.66 20.95 -13.42
C ALA A 230 23.70 21.92 -13.98
N THR A 231 23.30 22.73 -14.95
CA THR A 231 24.06 23.90 -15.35
C THR A 231 23.95 24.89 -14.20
N PHE A 232 25.02 24.99 -13.42
CA PHE A 232 25.17 26.05 -12.43
C PHE A 232 25.38 27.38 -13.17
N GLY A 233 24.28 27.98 -13.64
CA GLY A 233 24.24 29.40 -13.96
C GLY A 233 24.10 30.22 -12.68
N ASP A 234 24.45 31.51 -12.74
CA ASP A 234 24.31 32.43 -11.61
C ASP A 234 22.88 32.40 -11.05
N VAL A 235 22.74 31.87 -9.83
CA VAL A 235 21.45 31.69 -9.16
C VAL A 235 20.97 33.04 -8.66
N ARG A 236 20.05 33.67 -9.40
CA ARG A 236 19.23 34.74 -8.84
C ARG A 236 18.11 34.14 -7.99
N PRO A 237 17.80 34.73 -6.81
CA PRO A 237 16.63 34.33 -6.04
C PRO A 237 15.36 34.54 -6.88
N LEU A 238 14.45 33.56 -6.85
CA LEU A 238 13.14 33.66 -7.49
C LEU A 238 12.41 34.91 -7.00
N SER A 239 11.78 35.67 -7.90
CA SER A 239 10.90 36.76 -7.48
C SER A 239 9.71 36.26 -6.69
N ASP A 240 9.22 37.07 -5.74
CA ASP A 240 8.06 36.73 -4.89
C ASP A 240 6.83 36.33 -5.71
N ALA A 241 6.59 36.99 -6.85
CA ALA A 241 5.49 36.65 -7.75
C ALA A 241 5.63 35.24 -8.36
N ARG A 242 6.84 34.83 -8.73
CA ARG A 242 7.10 33.47 -9.25
C ARG A 242 6.98 32.42 -8.14
N ARG A 243 7.48 32.73 -6.94
CA ARG A 243 7.34 31.88 -5.74
C ARG A 243 5.88 31.63 -5.42
N GLN A 244 5.08 32.69 -5.32
CA GLN A 244 3.65 32.59 -5.02
C GLN A 244 2.92 31.79 -6.10
N ARG A 245 3.16 32.08 -7.39
CA ARG A 245 2.54 31.33 -8.50
C ARG A 245 2.87 29.84 -8.45
N TYR A 246 4.08 29.47 -8.04
CA TYR A 246 4.47 28.07 -7.89
C TYR A 246 3.69 27.39 -6.75
N LEU A 247 3.63 28.03 -5.58
CA LEU A 247 2.84 27.55 -4.45
C LEU A 247 1.37 27.40 -4.83
N ASP A 248 0.79 28.40 -5.49
CA ASP A 248 -0.60 28.38 -5.97
C ASP A 248 -0.83 27.23 -6.96
N THR A 249 0.12 26.98 -7.86
CA THR A 249 0.04 25.88 -8.83
C THR A 249 0.03 24.53 -8.11
N VAL A 250 0.94 24.32 -7.15
CA VAL A 250 1.00 23.06 -6.39
C VAL A 250 -0.26 22.90 -5.53
N ALA A 251 -0.69 23.93 -4.81
CA ALA A 251 -1.92 23.93 -4.03
C ALA A 251 -3.14 23.61 -4.91
N ALA A 252 -3.22 24.19 -6.12
CA ALA A 252 -4.29 23.93 -7.06
C ALA A 252 -4.34 22.45 -7.49
N THR A 253 -3.21 21.74 -7.57
CA THR A 253 -3.24 20.29 -7.87
C THR A 253 -3.98 19.50 -6.79
N VAL A 254 -3.76 19.84 -5.52
CA VAL A 254 -4.46 19.22 -4.38
C VAL A 254 -5.92 19.66 -4.38
N ALA A 255 -6.18 20.96 -4.50
CA ALA A 255 -7.52 21.55 -4.53
C ALA A 255 -8.37 21.09 -5.72
N ASN A 256 -7.78 20.56 -6.79
CA ASN A 256 -8.49 20.05 -7.98
C ASN A 256 -8.35 18.53 -8.19
N ALA A 257 -7.78 17.78 -7.25
CA ALA A 257 -7.62 16.33 -7.34
C ALA A 257 -8.94 15.57 -7.65
N ALA A 258 -8.92 14.51 -8.44
CA ALA A 258 -10.13 13.71 -8.65
C ALA A 258 -10.72 13.18 -7.31
N PRO A 259 -12.03 12.86 -7.24
CA PRO A 259 -12.60 12.21 -6.07
C PRO A 259 -11.79 10.99 -5.65
N LYS A 260 -11.57 10.81 -4.34
CA LYS A 260 -10.77 9.72 -3.74
C LYS A 260 -9.25 9.76 -4.00
N THR A 261 -8.70 10.74 -4.74
CA THR A 261 -7.25 10.85 -4.95
C THR A 261 -6.58 11.98 -4.16
N ALA A 262 -7.38 12.86 -3.55
CA ALA A 262 -6.90 14.07 -2.88
C ALA A 262 -5.80 13.84 -1.82
N HIS A 263 -5.90 12.78 -1.01
CA HIS A 263 -4.86 12.45 -0.04
C HIS A 263 -3.52 12.12 -0.71
N ASN A 264 -3.53 11.25 -1.72
CA ASN A 264 -2.31 10.88 -2.45
C ASN A 264 -1.70 12.07 -3.18
N THR A 265 -2.55 12.95 -3.74
CA THR A 265 -2.10 14.20 -4.36
C THR A 265 -1.46 15.12 -3.32
N LEU A 266 -2.02 15.24 -2.11
CA LEU A 266 -1.44 16.01 -1.01
C LEU A 266 -0.07 15.47 -0.61
N VAL A 267 0.07 14.15 -0.46
CA VAL A 267 1.36 13.51 -0.16
C VAL A 267 2.41 13.82 -1.24
N SER A 268 2.03 13.74 -2.52
CA SER A 268 2.92 14.06 -3.65
C SER A 268 3.31 15.54 -3.70
N ALA A 269 2.36 16.43 -3.41
CA ALA A 269 2.57 17.88 -3.34
C ALA A 269 3.52 18.24 -2.19
N ALA A 270 3.31 17.66 -1.00
CA ALA A 270 4.18 17.80 0.16
C ALA A 270 5.60 17.30 -0.13
N TYR A 271 5.75 16.14 -0.77
CA TYR A 271 7.06 15.67 -1.21
C TYR A 271 7.73 16.65 -2.19
N THR A 272 6.99 17.16 -3.17
CA THR A 272 7.52 18.10 -4.17
C THR A 272 8.01 19.40 -3.54
N LEU A 273 7.20 20.02 -2.67
CA LEU A 273 7.62 21.23 -1.95
C LEU A 273 8.76 20.93 -0.98
N GLY A 274 8.77 19.77 -0.33
CA GLY A 274 9.85 19.36 0.57
C GLY A 274 11.22 19.36 -0.11
N ARG A 275 11.29 18.88 -1.36
CA ARG A 275 12.53 18.92 -2.15
C ARG A 275 13.04 20.34 -2.37
N LEU A 276 12.12 21.28 -2.56
CA LEU A 276 12.41 22.69 -2.80
C LEU A 276 12.73 23.44 -1.51
N VAL A 277 12.13 23.05 -0.39
CA VAL A 277 12.53 23.49 0.95
C VAL A 277 13.96 23.04 1.25
N GLY A 278 14.27 21.76 1.00
CA GLY A 278 15.64 21.25 1.13
C GLY A 278 16.66 21.92 0.19
N GLY A 279 16.20 22.44 -0.95
CA GLY A 279 17.01 23.23 -1.88
C GLY A 279 17.03 24.73 -1.61
N GLY A 280 16.43 25.21 -0.52
CA GLY A 280 16.39 26.62 -0.12
C GLY A 280 15.46 27.52 -0.95
N ALA A 281 14.67 26.95 -1.86
CA ALA A 281 13.75 27.71 -2.71
C ALA A 281 12.46 28.13 -1.98
N PHE A 282 12.06 27.41 -0.92
CA PHE A 282 10.93 27.77 -0.06
C PHE A 282 11.28 27.50 1.40
N THR A 283 10.58 28.15 2.32
CA THR A 283 10.59 27.82 3.74
C THR A 283 9.60 26.70 4.05
N ASP A 284 9.82 26.00 5.17
CA ASP A 284 8.88 25.00 5.65
C ASP A 284 7.48 25.60 5.91
N ASP A 285 7.44 26.81 6.48
CA ASP A 285 6.20 27.55 6.78
C ASP A 285 5.39 27.90 5.51
N GLU A 286 6.05 28.41 4.46
CA GLU A 286 5.39 28.71 3.18
C GLU A 286 4.77 27.44 2.56
N ALA A 287 5.53 26.34 2.58
CA ALA A 287 5.07 25.07 2.03
C ALA A 287 3.89 24.50 2.83
N ARG A 288 3.97 24.52 4.16
CA ARG A 288 2.88 24.07 5.05
C ARG A 288 1.63 24.90 4.86
N ALA A 289 1.74 26.23 4.94
CA ALA A 289 0.59 27.13 4.82
C ALA A 289 -0.17 26.88 3.51
N SER A 290 0.55 26.80 2.39
CA SER A 290 -0.03 26.54 1.08
C SER A 290 -0.78 25.20 1.01
N LEU A 291 -0.18 24.13 1.55
CA LEU A 291 -0.77 22.79 1.51
C LEU A 291 -1.94 22.62 2.48
N HIS A 292 -1.90 23.24 3.66
CA HIS A 292 -3.03 23.20 4.61
C HIS A 292 -4.27 23.89 4.04
N ILE A 293 -4.10 25.04 3.37
CA ILE A 293 -5.20 25.73 2.68
C ILE A 293 -5.83 24.81 1.62
N ALA A 294 -5.00 24.17 0.79
CA ALA A 294 -5.49 23.26 -0.26
C ALA A 294 -6.17 22.01 0.32
N ALA A 295 -5.62 21.44 1.40
CA ALA A 295 -6.20 20.30 2.10
C ALA A 295 -7.57 20.64 2.72
N GLN A 296 -7.71 21.83 3.31
CA GLN A 296 -8.97 22.33 3.85
C GLN A 296 -10.03 22.51 2.77
N GLN A 297 -9.67 23.08 1.61
CA GLN A 297 -10.57 23.19 0.46
C GLN A 297 -11.07 21.81 0.01
N ARG A 298 -10.24 20.78 0.13
CA ARG A 298 -10.60 19.38 -0.13
C ARG A 298 -11.27 18.64 1.00
N ARG A 299 -11.47 19.29 2.14
CA ARG A 299 -12.05 18.69 3.34
C ARG A 299 -11.29 17.41 3.75
N ILE A 300 -9.98 17.38 3.48
CA ILE A 300 -9.11 16.36 4.06
C ILE A 300 -9.09 16.62 5.57
N PRO A 301 -9.34 15.62 6.43
CA PRO A 301 -9.29 15.81 7.87
C PRO A 301 -7.96 16.44 8.29
N MET A 302 -8.00 17.49 9.11
CA MET A 302 -6.80 18.28 9.47
C MET A 302 -5.64 17.40 9.97
N ARG A 303 -5.93 16.42 10.82
CA ARG A 303 -4.92 15.45 11.31
C ARG A 303 -4.24 14.67 10.18
N GLU A 304 -5.04 14.20 9.23
CA GLU A 304 -4.54 13.44 8.08
C GLU A 304 -3.69 14.33 7.15
N ALA A 305 -4.07 15.60 7.01
CA ALA A 305 -3.31 16.58 6.27
C ALA A 305 -1.96 16.89 6.95
N ASP A 306 -1.95 17.13 8.26
CA ASP A 306 -0.73 17.40 9.05
C ASP A 306 0.29 16.26 8.92
N ASP A 307 -0.18 15.01 9.05
CA ASP A 307 0.66 13.82 8.92
C ASP A 307 1.24 13.70 7.51
N ALA A 308 0.39 13.85 6.49
CA ALA A 308 0.78 13.77 5.09
C ALA A 308 1.80 14.86 4.72
N ILE A 309 1.55 16.11 5.14
CA ILE A 309 2.41 17.27 4.88
C ILE A 309 3.74 17.09 5.60
N THR A 310 3.74 16.75 6.89
CA THR A 310 4.96 16.58 7.69
C THR A 310 5.84 15.47 7.13
N SER A 311 5.28 14.28 6.89
CA SER A 311 6.03 13.16 6.30
C SER A 311 6.51 13.50 4.89
N GLY A 312 5.67 14.15 4.08
CA GLY A 312 6.01 14.53 2.71
C GLY A 312 7.17 15.52 2.64
N LEU A 313 7.10 16.62 3.40
CA LEU A 313 8.14 17.64 3.46
C LEU A 313 9.47 17.07 3.95
N ALA A 314 9.45 16.28 5.04
CA ALA A 314 10.63 15.63 5.59
C ALA A 314 11.28 14.66 4.59
N LYS A 315 10.48 13.86 3.87
CA LYS A 315 11.01 12.97 2.82
C LYS A 315 11.55 13.74 1.62
N GLY A 316 10.87 14.81 1.23
CA GLY A 316 11.27 15.65 0.12
C GLY A 316 12.60 16.37 0.38
N SER A 317 12.80 16.91 1.58
CA SER A 317 14.01 17.68 1.93
C SER A 317 15.29 16.86 1.85
N MET A 318 15.20 15.53 2.04
CA MET A 318 16.30 14.59 1.84
C MET A 318 16.66 14.36 0.35
N SER A 319 15.79 14.77 -0.59
CA SER A 319 15.95 14.62 -2.05
C SER A 319 15.96 15.98 -2.75
N GLN A 320 16.88 16.85 -2.34
CA GLN A 320 16.91 18.28 -2.67
C GLN A 320 16.74 18.59 -4.16
N ARG A 321 16.04 19.69 -4.45
CA ARG A 321 15.85 20.25 -5.80
C ARG A 321 15.94 21.76 -5.73
N THR A 322 16.65 22.36 -6.67
CA THR A 322 16.66 23.82 -6.88
C THR A 322 15.72 24.21 -8.02
N LEU A 323 15.19 25.43 -7.97
CA LEU A 323 14.43 26.05 -9.05
C LEU A 323 15.29 27.18 -9.64
N PRO A 324 15.99 26.95 -10.76
CA PRO A 324 16.71 28.02 -11.43
C PRO A 324 15.72 29.00 -12.08
N ASP A 325 16.04 30.29 -12.04
CA ASP A 325 15.30 31.31 -12.76
C ASP A 325 15.63 31.18 -14.26
N ARG A 326 14.67 30.73 -15.08
CA ARG A 326 14.84 30.73 -16.54
C ARG A 326 14.53 32.13 -17.07
N THR A 327 15.53 32.76 -17.69
CA THR A 327 15.34 33.89 -18.59
C THR A 327 14.47 33.44 -19.76
N ILE A 328 13.48 34.28 -20.11
CA ILE A 328 12.70 34.17 -21.35
C ILE A 328 13.63 34.40 -22.53
#